data_AF-A0AB34ADC9-F1
#
_entry.id   AF-A0AB34ADC9-F1
#
_cell.length_a   1.000
_cell.length_b   1.000
_cell.length_c   1.000
_cell.angle_alpha   90.00
_cell.angle_beta   90.00
_cell.angle_gamma   90.00
#
_symmetry.space_group_name_H-M   'P 1'
#
loop_
_entity.id
_entity.type
_entity.pdbx_description
1 polymer ?
#
loop_
_entity_poly.entity_id
_entity_poly.type
_entity_poly.pdbx_seq_one_letter_code
_entity_poly.pdbx_strand_id
1 'polypeptide(L)'
;MWKLIGKSIASLIVSCLFVFTLQDGFINNILAWNAGFINYVPSIALILIYILIVDRGRYKNFSPYVALLTLVLAYASGLFVEALTIAQIILGIFVILYFRKKSKLYHLTYLVGAIVSAITMFSHPGYRETSSYRGTTFDLTKIWDIYAKITHFWLITFNVALIMGILLAIIILTIKSDFSWIKKTSLIFVSVLFIAYYAWINYYLQRIPMNYMYGYNVINTRLAYWDGAISLIFVIFIGYCIFLFFKMDVKMWLYYILTGVLMGQLLFVSAPINCRENFLTYVFMYLIAMKFVVTAISQVRLKNWLTGLLFLALIGMGAWYQYMMYANNQANLKRVNNIGFYTGKKELTKHVPYQKFVWSNDLMNQQNPTYWKEYLKK
;
A
#
# COMPACT_ATOMS: atom_id res chain seq x y z
N MET A 1 -7.36 7.33 7.77
CA MET A 1 -6.04 7.16 8.42
C MET A 1 -5.89 8.03 9.67
N TRP A 2 -5.98 9.36 9.58
CA TRP A 2 -5.90 10.30 10.72
C TRP A 2 -6.66 9.87 12.00
N LYS A 3 -7.94 9.49 11.84
CA LYS A 3 -8.78 9.02 12.95
C LYS A 3 -8.33 7.70 13.59
N LEU A 4 -7.72 6.81 12.81
CA LEU A 4 -7.29 5.49 13.28
C LEU A 4 -6.01 5.56 14.12
N ILE A 5 -5.14 6.55 13.88
CA ILE A 5 -3.82 6.66 14.53
C ILE A 5 -3.87 7.41 15.86
N GLY A 6 -4.63 8.51 15.95
CA GLY A 6 -4.69 9.31 17.19
C GLY A 6 -5.30 10.71 17.09
N LYS A 7 -5.74 11.16 15.90
CA LYS A 7 -6.39 12.46 15.68
C LYS A 7 -5.56 13.72 16.03
N SER A 8 -4.23 13.62 16.16
CA SER A 8 -3.38 14.81 16.34
C SER A 8 -3.09 15.53 15.02
N ILE A 9 -2.58 16.75 15.07
CA ILE A 9 -2.09 17.48 13.89
C ILE A 9 -0.96 16.70 13.21
N ALA A 10 -0.02 16.16 13.99
CA ALA A 10 1.02 15.26 13.46
C ALA A 10 0.42 14.04 12.74
N SER A 11 -0.63 13.42 13.31
CA SER A 11 -1.33 12.33 12.61
C SER A 11 -1.99 12.77 11.31
N LEU A 12 -2.46 14.01 11.22
CA LEU A 12 -3.09 14.54 10.00
C LEU A 12 -2.03 14.74 8.91
N ILE A 13 -0.94 15.44 9.24
CA ILE A 13 0.16 15.72 8.31
C ILE A 13 0.77 14.41 7.79
N VAL A 14 1.09 13.47 8.69
CA VAL A 14 1.62 12.16 8.26
C VAL A 14 0.58 11.36 7.46
N SER A 15 -0.73 11.54 7.69
CA SER A 15 -1.75 10.92 6.84
C SER A 15 -1.73 11.47 5.42
N CYS A 16 -1.52 12.78 5.26
CA CYS A 16 -1.45 13.44 3.96
C CYS A 16 -0.14 13.11 3.23
N LEU A 17 0.98 12.97 3.96
CA LEU A 17 2.27 12.57 3.40
C LEU A 17 2.27 11.17 2.78
N PHE A 18 1.30 10.31 3.15
CA PHE A 18 1.14 8.96 2.61
C PHE A 18 1.29 8.89 1.09
N VAL A 19 0.52 9.73 0.39
CA VAL A 19 0.45 9.71 -1.07
C VAL A 19 1.79 10.05 -1.71
N PHE A 20 2.60 10.89 -1.05
CA PHE A 20 3.92 11.32 -1.53
C PHE A 20 5.05 10.34 -1.19
N THR A 21 4.78 9.32 -0.37
CA THR A 21 5.75 8.26 -0.03
C THR A 21 5.56 6.98 -0.84
N LEU A 22 4.54 6.97 -1.72
CA LEU A 22 4.29 5.85 -2.61
C LEU A 22 5.43 5.65 -3.59
N GLN A 23 5.76 4.38 -3.82
CA GLN A 23 6.72 3.99 -4.84
C GLN A 23 6.17 4.21 -6.25
N ASP A 24 7.08 4.39 -7.20
CA ASP A 24 6.75 4.66 -8.60
C ASP A 24 5.75 3.65 -9.18
N GLY A 25 5.90 2.36 -8.85
CA GLY A 25 4.97 1.31 -9.29
C GLY A 25 3.54 1.54 -8.80
N PHE A 26 3.35 1.93 -7.53
CA PHE A 26 2.03 2.27 -7.00
C PHE A 26 1.48 3.56 -7.61
N ILE A 27 2.30 4.58 -7.78
CA ILE A 27 1.87 5.82 -8.44
C ILE A 27 1.38 5.49 -9.85
N ASN A 28 2.14 4.74 -10.63
CA ASN A 28 1.84 4.43 -12.02
C ASN A 28 0.61 3.52 -12.20
N ASN A 29 0.56 2.43 -11.43
CA ASN A 29 -0.46 1.39 -11.58
C ASN A 29 -1.73 1.65 -10.75
N ILE A 30 -1.74 2.65 -9.87
CA ILE A 30 -2.89 2.95 -9.02
C ILE A 30 -3.33 4.40 -9.12
N LEU A 31 -2.43 5.37 -9.05
CA LEU A 31 -2.84 6.78 -9.02
C LEU A 31 -2.94 7.41 -10.41
N ALA A 32 -1.97 7.14 -11.29
CA ALA A 32 -1.91 7.67 -12.65
C ALA A 32 -2.78 6.88 -13.64
N TRP A 33 -3.25 5.69 -13.27
CA TRP A 33 -4.13 4.87 -14.08
C TRP A 33 -5.54 4.84 -13.47
N ASN A 34 -6.51 5.43 -14.15
CA ASN A 34 -7.87 5.59 -13.61
C ASN A 34 -8.53 4.26 -13.20
N ALA A 35 -8.36 3.20 -13.99
CA ALA A 35 -8.91 1.89 -13.63
C ALA A 35 -8.19 1.29 -12.39
N GLY A 36 -6.88 1.53 -12.25
CA GLY A 36 -6.16 1.23 -11.02
C GLY A 36 -6.72 2.01 -9.83
N PHE A 37 -6.97 3.31 -10.00
CA PHE A 37 -7.49 4.14 -8.93
C PHE A 37 -8.84 3.64 -8.43
N ILE A 38 -9.78 3.43 -9.36
CA ILE A 38 -11.15 3.01 -9.05
C ILE A 38 -11.19 1.62 -8.41
N ASN A 39 -10.31 0.70 -8.81
CA ASN A 39 -10.31 -0.67 -8.27
C ASN A 39 -9.69 -0.76 -6.86
N TYR A 40 -8.67 0.04 -6.56
CA TYR A 40 -7.89 -0.13 -5.35
C TYR A 40 -8.16 0.95 -4.29
N VAL A 41 -8.34 2.22 -4.64
CA VAL A 41 -8.44 3.30 -3.64
C VAL A 41 -9.81 3.31 -2.92
N PRO A 42 -10.96 3.30 -3.62
CA PRO A 42 -12.28 3.27 -2.98
C PRO A 42 -12.49 2.05 -2.08
N SER A 43 -12.17 0.85 -2.57
CA SER A 43 -12.33 -0.41 -1.84
C SER A 43 -11.54 -0.43 -0.53
N ILE A 44 -10.28 0.02 -0.56
CA ILE A 44 -9.45 0.16 0.64
C ILE A 44 -9.99 1.23 1.58
N ALA A 45 -10.47 2.36 1.05
CA ALA A 45 -11.08 3.40 1.88
C ALA A 45 -12.30 2.86 2.64
N LEU A 46 -13.16 2.06 1.99
CA LEU A 46 -14.30 1.39 2.64
C LEU A 46 -13.84 0.43 3.74
N ILE A 47 -12.82 -0.40 3.50
CA ILE A 47 -12.21 -1.26 4.54
C ILE A 47 -11.75 -0.43 5.75
N LEU A 48 -11.05 0.68 5.52
CA LEU A 48 -10.59 1.57 6.60
C LEU A 48 -11.75 2.24 7.35
N ILE A 49 -12.86 2.56 6.67
CA ILE A 49 -14.09 3.06 7.29
C ILE A 49 -14.68 1.99 8.20
N TYR A 50 -14.74 0.72 7.77
CA TYR A 50 -15.22 -0.35 8.63
C TYR A 50 -14.34 -0.51 9.89
N ILE A 51 -13.02 -0.52 9.74
CA ILE A 51 -12.10 -0.57 10.89
C ILE A 51 -12.35 0.61 11.84
N LEU A 52 -12.65 1.80 11.31
CA LEU A 52 -13.00 2.97 12.12
C LEU A 52 -14.35 2.82 12.84
N ILE A 53 -15.35 2.21 12.20
CA ILE A 53 -16.64 1.88 12.83
C ILE A 53 -16.40 0.93 14.00
N VAL A 54 -15.65 -0.16 13.78
CA VAL A 54 -15.30 -1.13 14.82
C VAL A 54 -14.55 -0.48 15.97
N ASP A 55 -13.54 0.35 15.68
CA ASP A 55 -12.76 1.09 16.68
C ASP A 55 -13.64 1.96 17.59
N ARG A 56 -14.60 2.70 17.00
CA ARG A 56 -15.54 3.55 17.73
C ARG A 56 -16.63 2.75 18.46
N GLY A 57 -17.08 1.64 17.88
CA GLY A 57 -18.11 0.77 18.45
C GLY A 57 -17.71 0.08 19.76
N ARG A 58 -16.42 0.11 20.10
CA ARG A 58 -15.89 -0.27 21.41
C ARG A 58 -16.36 0.63 22.54
N TYR A 59 -16.52 1.93 22.26
CA TYR A 59 -16.84 2.95 23.27
C TYR A 59 -18.25 3.52 23.11
N LYS A 60 -18.85 3.35 21.93
CA LYS A 60 -20.16 3.91 21.61
C LYS A 60 -21.11 2.82 21.12
N ASN A 61 -22.37 2.89 21.55
CA ASN A 61 -23.44 2.13 20.95
C ASN A 61 -23.95 2.86 19.71
N PHE A 62 -24.10 2.11 18.62
CA PHE A 62 -24.58 2.63 17.36
C PHE A 62 -26.07 2.35 17.18
N SER A 63 -26.71 3.17 16.35
CA SER A 63 -28.06 2.87 15.89
C SER A 63 -28.07 1.57 15.07
N PRO A 64 -29.20 0.85 15.03
CA PRO A 64 -29.34 -0.36 14.20
C PRO A 64 -29.03 -0.13 12.72
N TYR A 65 -29.22 1.07 12.19
CA TYR A 65 -28.89 1.45 10.81
C TYR A 65 -27.40 1.27 10.47
N VAL A 66 -26.50 1.29 11.46
CA VAL A 66 -25.08 1.00 11.22
C VAL A 66 -24.87 -0.45 10.79
N ALA A 67 -25.74 -1.38 11.18
CA ALA A 67 -25.66 -2.76 10.71
C ALA A 67 -25.98 -2.88 9.22
N LEU A 68 -26.99 -2.14 8.73
CA LEU A 68 -27.27 -2.07 7.29
C LEU A 68 -26.11 -1.41 6.55
N LEU A 69 -25.56 -0.33 7.10
CA LEU A 69 -24.39 0.35 6.53
C LEU A 69 -23.18 -0.58 6.41
N THR A 70 -22.85 -1.37 7.44
CA THR A 70 -21.69 -2.28 7.38
C THR A 70 -21.91 -3.44 6.42
N LEU A 71 -23.16 -3.87 6.21
CA LEU A 71 -23.51 -4.84 5.18
C LEU A 71 -23.24 -4.28 3.78
N VAL A 72 -23.81 -3.13 3.46
CA VAL A 72 -23.66 -2.47 2.16
C VAL A 72 -22.20 -2.11 1.90
N LEU A 73 -21.50 -1.62 2.93
CA LEU A 73 -20.09 -1.30 2.86
C LEU A 73 -19.27 -2.53 2.48
N ALA A 74 -19.42 -3.66 3.18
CA ALA A 74 -18.69 -4.90 2.89
C ALA A 74 -19.04 -5.45 1.51
N TYR A 75 -20.33 -5.44 1.16
CA TYR A 75 -20.78 -5.89 -0.15
C TYR A 75 -20.11 -5.10 -1.26
N ALA A 76 -20.18 -3.76 -1.21
CA ALA A 76 -19.60 -2.88 -2.22
C ALA A 76 -18.08 -2.98 -2.28
N SER A 77 -17.38 -3.00 -1.13
CA SER A 77 -15.92 -3.05 -1.13
C SER A 77 -15.35 -4.35 -1.68
N GLY A 78 -16.07 -5.48 -1.55
CA GLY A 78 -15.60 -6.77 -2.02
C GLY A 78 -15.79 -7.02 -3.53
N LEU A 79 -16.45 -6.13 -4.27
CA LEU A 79 -16.70 -6.32 -5.71
C LEU A 79 -15.61 -5.73 -6.63
N PHE A 80 -14.57 -5.12 -6.06
CA PHE A 80 -13.54 -4.43 -6.85
C PHE A 80 -12.38 -5.33 -7.28
N VAL A 81 -11.81 -6.12 -6.36
CA VAL A 81 -10.60 -6.93 -6.59
C VAL A 81 -10.65 -8.19 -5.71
N GLU A 82 -10.30 -9.35 -6.29
CA GLU A 82 -10.38 -10.68 -5.67
C GLU A 82 -9.65 -10.74 -4.32
N ALA A 83 -8.42 -10.21 -4.29
CA ALA A 83 -7.59 -10.17 -3.11
C ALA A 83 -8.22 -9.34 -1.97
N LEU A 84 -9.01 -8.32 -2.30
CA LEU A 84 -9.72 -7.49 -1.32
C LEU A 84 -11.02 -8.15 -0.85
N THR A 85 -11.65 -8.95 -1.70
CA THR A 85 -12.83 -9.74 -1.35
C THR A 85 -12.50 -10.76 -0.26
N ILE A 86 -11.42 -11.52 -0.47
CA ILE A 86 -10.93 -12.50 0.52
C ILE A 86 -10.47 -11.78 1.80
N ALA A 87 -9.75 -10.67 1.67
CA ALA A 87 -9.31 -9.84 2.79
C ALA A 87 -10.46 -9.46 3.74
N GLN A 88 -11.61 -9.11 3.20
CA GLN A 88 -12.75 -8.63 3.97
C GLN A 88 -13.42 -9.74 4.77
N ILE A 89 -13.50 -10.95 4.21
CA ILE A 89 -13.97 -12.12 4.96
C ILE A 89 -13.06 -12.35 6.17
N ILE A 90 -11.74 -12.36 5.95
CA ILE A 90 -10.77 -12.61 7.01
C ILE A 90 -10.83 -11.50 8.08
N LEU A 91 -10.92 -10.24 7.67
CA LEU A 91 -11.14 -9.12 8.58
C LEU A 91 -12.44 -9.29 9.39
N GLY A 92 -13.54 -9.69 8.76
CA GLY A 92 -14.82 -9.98 9.43
C GLY A 92 -14.68 -11.08 10.48
N ILE A 93 -14.01 -12.19 10.13
CA ILE A 93 -13.71 -13.30 11.04
C ILE A 93 -12.86 -12.80 12.22
N PHE A 94 -11.77 -12.06 11.97
CA PHE A 94 -10.93 -11.53 13.05
C PHE A 94 -11.68 -10.60 13.98
N VAL A 95 -12.56 -9.73 13.45
CA VAL A 95 -13.40 -8.86 14.30
C VAL A 95 -14.34 -9.70 15.16
N ILE A 96 -15.03 -10.69 14.61
CA ILE A 96 -15.93 -11.56 15.39
C ILE A 96 -15.15 -12.35 16.44
N LEU A 97 -14.00 -12.93 16.10
CA LEU A 97 -13.15 -13.66 17.03
C LEU A 97 -12.60 -12.77 18.14
N TYR A 98 -12.32 -11.51 17.85
CA TYR A 98 -11.86 -10.54 18.85
C TYR A 98 -12.97 -10.19 19.85
N PHE A 99 -14.19 -9.92 19.39
CA PHE A 99 -15.31 -9.56 20.28
C PHE A 99 -16.00 -10.78 20.91
N ARG A 100 -15.88 -11.97 20.32
CA ARG A 100 -16.50 -13.23 20.76
C ARG A 100 -17.99 -13.01 21.09
N LYS A 101 -18.40 -13.30 22.34
CA LYS A 101 -19.76 -13.13 22.86
C LYS A 101 -20.24 -11.67 22.91
N LYS A 102 -19.33 -10.68 22.78
CA LYS A 102 -19.66 -9.24 22.73
C LYS A 102 -19.82 -8.73 21.29
N SER A 103 -19.95 -9.62 20.32
CA SER A 103 -20.18 -9.25 18.93
C SER A 103 -21.52 -8.54 18.78
N LYS A 104 -21.52 -7.38 18.13
CA LYS A 104 -22.71 -6.59 17.85
C LYS A 104 -23.21 -6.88 16.44
N LEU A 105 -24.48 -6.56 16.16
CA LEU A 105 -25.11 -6.82 14.86
C LEU A 105 -24.28 -6.31 13.67
N TYR A 106 -23.69 -5.11 13.78
CA TYR A 106 -22.88 -4.53 12.70
C TYR A 106 -21.57 -5.29 12.40
N HIS A 107 -21.05 -6.10 13.33
CA HIS A 107 -19.92 -7.02 13.05
C HIS A 107 -20.38 -8.21 12.20
N LEU A 108 -21.55 -8.77 12.55
CA LEU A 108 -22.13 -9.91 11.85
C LEU A 108 -22.56 -9.53 10.44
N THR A 109 -23.26 -8.40 10.29
CA THR A 109 -23.73 -7.94 8.97
C THR A 109 -22.58 -7.55 8.04
N TYR A 110 -21.43 -7.09 8.58
CA TYR A 110 -20.22 -6.93 7.78
C TYR A 110 -19.71 -8.25 7.21
N LEU A 111 -19.58 -9.29 8.06
CA LEU A 111 -19.14 -10.60 7.58
C LEU A 111 -20.11 -11.19 6.55
N VAL A 112 -21.42 -11.06 6.80
CA VAL A 112 -22.45 -11.49 5.83
C VAL A 112 -22.29 -10.74 4.51
N GLY A 113 -22.14 -9.40 4.53
CA GLY A 113 -21.91 -8.62 3.33
C GLY A 113 -20.63 -9.02 2.59
N ALA A 114 -19.54 -9.34 3.30
CA ALA A 114 -18.29 -9.82 2.71
C ALA A 114 -18.44 -11.20 2.06
N ILE A 115 -19.17 -12.13 2.70
CA ILE A 115 -19.47 -13.45 2.14
C ILE A 115 -20.34 -13.31 0.88
N VAL A 116 -21.40 -12.50 0.93
CA VAL A 116 -22.26 -12.26 -0.22
C VAL A 116 -21.46 -11.64 -1.37
N SER A 117 -20.59 -10.67 -1.09
CA SER A 117 -19.68 -10.08 -2.08
C SER A 117 -18.80 -11.12 -2.74
N ALA A 118 -18.22 -12.04 -1.96
CA ALA A 118 -17.40 -13.13 -2.49
C ALA A 118 -18.19 -14.09 -3.38
N ILE A 119 -19.39 -14.48 -2.94
CA ILE A 119 -20.28 -15.31 -3.77
C ILE A 119 -20.56 -14.60 -5.09
N THR A 120 -20.96 -13.32 -5.06
CA THR A 120 -21.25 -12.54 -6.26
C THR A 120 -20.02 -12.43 -7.17
N MET A 121 -18.86 -12.05 -6.63
CA MET A 121 -17.63 -11.85 -7.40
C MET A 121 -17.15 -13.15 -8.06
N PHE A 122 -17.02 -14.23 -7.30
CA PHE A 122 -16.51 -15.51 -7.81
C PHE A 122 -17.56 -16.31 -8.60
N SER A 123 -18.84 -15.92 -8.56
CA SER A 123 -19.87 -16.50 -9.44
C SER A 123 -19.79 -15.99 -10.88
N HIS A 124 -19.01 -14.93 -11.15
CA HIS A 124 -18.90 -14.33 -12.48
C HIS A 124 -18.39 -15.37 -13.51
N PRO A 125 -19.01 -15.48 -14.71
CA PRO A 125 -18.63 -16.48 -15.71
C PRO A 125 -17.15 -16.47 -16.10
N GLY A 126 -16.50 -15.30 -16.08
CA GLY A 126 -15.07 -15.15 -16.36
C GLY A 126 -14.11 -15.85 -15.37
N TYR A 127 -14.60 -16.46 -14.29
CA TYR A 127 -13.81 -17.39 -13.45
C TYR A 127 -14.01 -18.87 -13.80
N ARG A 128 -15.00 -19.20 -14.64
CA ARG A 128 -15.28 -20.57 -15.11
C ARG A 128 -14.50 -20.91 -16.38
N GLU A 129 -14.00 -19.89 -17.07
CA GLU A 129 -13.13 -20.05 -18.24
C GLU A 129 -11.71 -20.39 -17.80
N THR A 130 -11.14 -21.44 -18.39
CA THR A 130 -9.74 -21.80 -18.23
C THR A 130 -8.86 -20.76 -18.92
N SER A 131 -8.36 -19.79 -18.15
CA SER A 131 -7.43 -18.80 -18.65
C SER A 131 -6.00 -19.33 -18.54
N SER A 132 -5.29 -19.43 -19.66
CA SER A 132 -3.83 -19.70 -19.70
C SER A 132 -3.00 -18.62 -18.99
N TYR A 133 -3.62 -17.48 -18.67
CA TYR A 133 -3.01 -16.34 -18.01
C TYR A 133 -3.07 -16.41 -16.47
N ARG A 134 -3.94 -17.26 -15.89
CA ARG A 134 -4.13 -17.37 -14.44
C ARG A 134 -3.56 -18.70 -13.93
N GLY A 135 -2.58 -18.64 -13.04
CA GLY A 135 -1.99 -19.84 -12.45
C GLY A 135 -1.89 -19.76 -10.94
N THR A 136 -2.17 -20.86 -10.24
CA THR A 136 -1.92 -21.02 -8.80
C THR A 136 -0.81 -22.04 -8.55
N THR A 137 -0.17 -21.97 -7.38
CA THR A 137 0.81 -22.98 -6.97
C THR A 137 0.74 -23.24 -5.47
N PHE A 138 1.01 -24.49 -5.09
CA PHE A 138 1.17 -24.94 -3.71
C PHE A 138 2.58 -25.49 -3.45
N ASP A 139 3.49 -25.36 -4.42
CA ASP A 139 4.89 -25.76 -4.27
C ASP A 139 5.63 -24.70 -3.47
N LEU A 140 6.17 -25.09 -2.31
CA LEU A 140 6.91 -24.20 -1.41
C LEU A 140 8.12 -23.55 -2.07
N THR A 141 8.78 -24.23 -3.01
CA THR A 141 9.94 -23.67 -3.71
C THR A 141 9.52 -22.58 -4.69
N LYS A 142 8.39 -22.77 -5.39
CA LYS A 142 7.82 -21.78 -6.29
C LYS A 142 7.22 -20.59 -5.53
N ILE A 143 6.59 -20.84 -4.38
CA ILE A 143 6.13 -19.81 -3.45
C ILE A 143 7.29 -18.94 -2.98
N TRP A 144 8.41 -19.56 -2.57
CA TRP A 144 9.62 -18.84 -2.20
C TRP A 144 10.17 -18.03 -3.37
N ASP A 145 10.21 -18.60 -4.58
CA ASP A 145 10.69 -17.90 -5.78
C ASP A 145 9.85 -16.64 -6.09
N ILE A 146 8.53 -16.76 -6.01
CA ILE A 146 7.58 -15.64 -6.18
C ILE A 146 7.85 -14.55 -5.14
N TYR A 147 7.95 -14.94 -3.86
CA TYR A 147 8.23 -14.01 -2.78
C TYR A 147 9.56 -13.28 -2.99
N ALA A 148 10.61 -14.05 -3.22
CA ALA A 148 11.99 -13.59 -3.29
C ALA A 148 12.30 -12.84 -4.59
N LYS A 149 11.57 -13.04 -5.69
CA LYS A 149 11.82 -12.30 -6.94
C LYS A 149 10.86 -11.13 -7.16
N ILE A 150 9.70 -11.11 -6.48
CA ILE A 150 8.65 -10.14 -6.78
C ILE A 150 8.07 -9.51 -5.51
N THR A 151 7.45 -10.29 -4.63
CA THR A 151 6.56 -9.75 -3.59
C THR A 151 7.28 -8.89 -2.55
N HIS A 152 8.44 -9.34 -2.06
CA HIS A 152 9.15 -8.64 -0.99
C HIS A 152 9.67 -7.26 -1.44
N PHE A 153 10.04 -7.11 -2.72
CA PHE A 153 10.49 -5.83 -3.27
C PHE A 153 9.43 -4.74 -3.13
N TRP A 154 8.19 -5.07 -3.49
CA TRP A 154 7.07 -4.12 -3.45
C TRP A 154 6.55 -3.85 -2.05
N LEU A 155 6.63 -4.83 -1.16
CA LEU A 155 6.15 -4.66 0.20
C LEU A 155 7.17 -3.97 1.11
N ILE A 156 8.45 -4.27 0.92
CA ILE A 156 9.50 -3.90 1.87
C ILE A 156 10.58 -3.13 1.13
N THR A 157 11.40 -3.79 0.31
CA THR A 157 12.65 -3.22 -0.20
C THR A 157 12.47 -1.84 -0.79
N PHE A 158 11.51 -1.63 -1.68
CA PHE A 158 11.31 -0.33 -2.32
C PHE A 158 10.75 0.74 -1.40
N ASN A 159 10.08 0.39 -0.29
CA ASN A 159 9.40 1.35 0.59
C ASN A 159 10.35 2.07 1.56
N VAL A 160 11.42 2.67 1.03
CA VAL A 160 12.50 3.31 1.79
C VAL A 160 11.97 4.37 2.76
N ALA A 161 11.09 5.28 2.30
CA ALA A 161 10.56 6.33 3.17
C ALA A 161 9.80 5.77 4.38
N LEU A 162 9.01 4.71 4.17
CA LEU A 162 8.28 4.01 5.21
C LEU A 162 9.25 3.33 6.19
N ILE A 163 10.24 2.58 5.66
CA ILE A 163 11.24 1.86 6.45
C ILE A 163 12.05 2.83 7.31
N MET A 164 12.56 3.90 6.72
CA MET A 164 13.34 4.93 7.42
C MET A 164 12.50 5.59 8.51
N GLY A 165 11.22 5.90 8.22
CA GLY A 165 10.29 6.43 9.21
C GLY A 165 10.09 5.50 10.40
N ILE A 166 9.87 4.20 10.15
CA ILE A 166 9.73 3.17 11.21
C ILE A 166 11.01 3.08 12.04
N LEU A 167 12.16 2.92 11.39
CA LEU A 167 13.44 2.67 12.08
C LEU A 167 13.89 3.87 12.90
N LEU A 168 13.77 5.10 12.36
CA LEU A 168 14.06 6.32 13.12
C LEU A 168 13.10 6.47 14.31
N ALA A 169 11.81 6.15 14.13
CA ALA A 169 10.85 6.16 15.22
C ALA A 169 11.20 5.12 16.31
N ILE A 170 11.58 3.89 15.93
CA ILE A 170 12.04 2.86 16.87
C ILE A 170 13.26 3.34 17.66
N ILE A 171 14.24 3.96 16.99
CA ILE A 171 15.43 4.51 17.67
C ILE A 171 15.01 5.56 18.71
N ILE A 172 14.16 6.52 18.34
CA ILE A 172 13.67 7.57 19.26
C ILE A 172 12.94 6.95 20.45
N LEU A 173 11.98 6.04 20.20
CA LEU A 173 11.22 5.37 21.25
C LEU A 173 12.12 4.54 22.17
N THR A 174 13.17 3.91 21.63
CA THR A 174 14.14 3.12 22.39
C THR A 174 15.00 4.01 23.29
N ILE A 175 15.45 5.16 22.80
CA ILE A 175 16.22 6.12 23.61
C ILE A 175 15.37 6.59 24.80
N LYS A 176 14.08 6.82 24.55
CA LYS A 176 13.11 7.35 25.52
C LYS A 176 12.48 6.31 26.45
N SER A 177 12.70 5.01 26.24
CA SER A 177 12.14 3.97 27.10
C SER A 177 13.00 3.72 28.35
N ASP A 178 12.44 3.03 29.33
CA ASP A 178 13.16 2.59 30.54
C ASP A 178 13.85 1.22 30.37
N PHE A 179 14.18 0.86 29.13
CA PHE A 179 14.88 -0.40 28.84
C PHE A 179 16.30 -0.42 29.40
N SER A 180 16.80 -1.62 29.74
CA SER A 180 18.20 -1.83 30.10
C SER A 180 19.14 -1.38 28.99
N TRP A 181 20.36 -0.97 29.35
CA TRP A 181 21.38 -0.52 28.40
C TRP A 181 21.62 -1.52 27.26
N ILE A 182 21.70 -2.82 27.58
CA ILE A 182 21.91 -3.89 26.60
C ILE A 182 20.77 -3.89 25.57
N LYS A 183 19.52 -3.81 26.03
CA LYS A 183 18.35 -3.81 25.16
C LYS A 183 18.24 -2.54 24.32
N LYS A 184 18.61 -1.38 24.88
CA LYS A 184 18.66 -0.13 24.11
C LYS A 184 19.70 -0.20 23.00
N THR A 185 20.91 -0.63 23.35
CA THR A 185 22.04 -0.72 22.42
C THR A 185 21.73 -1.72 21.30
N SER A 186 21.16 -2.89 21.62
CA SER A 186 20.82 -3.89 20.61
C SER A 186 19.73 -3.43 19.65
N LEU A 187 18.65 -2.82 20.16
CA LEU A 187 17.57 -2.28 19.33
C LEU A 187 18.05 -1.17 18.41
N ILE A 188 18.87 -0.24 18.92
CA ILE A 188 19.43 0.84 18.12
C ILE A 188 20.37 0.27 17.06
N PHE A 189 21.26 -0.65 17.43
CA PHE A 189 22.21 -1.29 16.52
C PHE A 189 21.50 -2.03 15.38
N VAL A 190 20.52 -2.88 15.69
CA VAL A 190 19.71 -3.59 14.68
C VAL A 190 18.95 -2.60 13.80
N SER A 191 18.41 -1.52 14.37
CA SER A 191 17.70 -0.49 13.58
C SER A 191 18.64 0.21 12.60
N VAL A 192 19.86 0.56 13.03
CA VAL A 192 20.89 1.19 12.19
C VAL A 192 21.38 0.22 11.10
N LEU A 193 21.54 -1.06 11.41
CA LEU A 193 21.87 -2.08 10.41
C LEU A 193 20.80 -2.17 9.32
N PHE A 194 19.52 -2.19 9.68
CA PHE A 194 18.44 -2.19 8.69
C PHE A 194 18.41 -0.88 7.87
N ILE A 195 18.67 0.28 8.49
CA ILE A 195 18.79 1.56 7.76
C ILE A 195 19.90 1.45 6.71
N ALA A 196 21.09 1.01 7.12
CA ALA A 196 22.24 0.89 6.23
C ALA A 196 21.97 -0.11 5.10
N TYR A 197 21.39 -1.26 5.42
CA TYR A 197 21.02 -2.29 4.47
C TYR A 197 20.02 -1.78 3.42
N TYR A 198 18.89 -1.21 3.86
CA TYR A 198 17.85 -0.76 2.93
C TYR A 198 18.26 0.45 2.12
N ALA A 199 19.10 1.33 2.66
CA ALA A 199 19.71 2.41 1.89
C ALA A 199 20.65 1.87 0.79
N TRP A 200 21.50 0.90 1.14
CA TRP A 200 22.46 0.30 0.21
C TRP A 200 21.76 -0.51 -0.90
N ILE A 201 20.84 -1.41 -0.55
CA ILE A 201 20.17 -2.26 -1.54
C ILE A 201 19.33 -1.44 -2.51
N ASN A 202 18.65 -0.38 -2.06
CA ASN A 202 17.90 0.50 -2.96
C ASN A 202 18.81 1.29 -3.88
N TYR A 203 19.94 1.79 -3.37
CA TYR A 203 20.94 2.46 -4.20
C TYR A 203 21.48 1.55 -5.30
N TYR A 204 21.71 0.27 -4.98
CA TYR A 204 22.11 -0.74 -5.94
C TYR A 204 21.00 -1.04 -6.96
N LEU A 205 19.79 -1.31 -6.49
CA LEU A 205 18.64 -1.71 -7.29
C LEU A 205 18.13 -0.62 -8.24
N GLN A 206 18.31 0.67 -7.89
CA GLN A 206 17.97 1.81 -8.76
C GLN A 206 18.76 1.82 -10.08
N ARG A 207 19.91 1.13 -10.13
CA ARG A 207 20.74 1.02 -11.34
C ARG A 207 20.23 -0.05 -12.30
N ILE A 208 19.31 -0.90 -11.86
CA ILE A 208 18.76 -1.99 -12.66
C ILE A 208 17.43 -1.51 -13.28
N PRO A 209 17.30 -1.46 -14.61
CA PRO A 209 16.08 -1.02 -15.25
C PRO A 209 14.95 -2.01 -15.01
N MET A 210 13.78 -1.48 -14.64
CA MET A 210 12.52 -2.22 -14.60
C MET A 210 11.82 -2.15 -15.95
N ASN A 211 10.98 -3.14 -16.26
CA ASN A 211 10.08 -3.07 -17.40
C ASN A 211 8.91 -2.11 -17.16
N TYR A 212 8.06 -1.94 -18.19
CA TYR A 212 6.90 -1.06 -18.13
C TYR A 212 5.84 -1.48 -17.09
N MET A 213 5.83 -2.76 -16.68
CA MET A 213 5.00 -3.29 -15.59
C MET A 213 5.72 -3.26 -14.23
N TYR A 214 6.87 -2.60 -14.16
CA TYR A 214 7.75 -2.50 -13.00
C TYR A 214 8.38 -3.83 -12.52
N GLY A 215 8.36 -4.89 -13.31
CA GLY A 215 9.14 -6.09 -13.02
C GLY A 215 10.62 -5.93 -13.37
N TYR A 216 11.51 -6.62 -12.67
CA TYR A 216 12.89 -6.79 -13.14
C TYR A 216 12.93 -7.77 -14.31
N ASN A 217 13.53 -7.36 -15.42
CA ASN A 217 13.74 -8.25 -16.57
C ASN A 217 14.75 -9.36 -16.26
N VAL A 218 15.83 -9.00 -15.57
CA VAL A 218 16.84 -9.94 -15.08
C VAL A 218 17.32 -9.42 -13.72
N ILE A 219 17.07 -10.19 -12.66
CA ILE A 219 17.63 -9.94 -11.33
C ILE A 219 18.47 -11.14 -10.91
N ASN A 220 19.59 -10.88 -10.23
CA ASN A 220 20.41 -11.94 -9.68
C ASN A 220 19.60 -12.73 -8.64
N THR A 221 19.32 -14.00 -8.91
CA THR A 221 18.52 -14.89 -8.05
C THR A 221 19.06 -14.96 -6.63
N ARG A 222 20.39 -15.02 -6.47
CA ARG A 222 21.02 -15.11 -5.15
C ARG A 222 20.77 -13.84 -4.34
N LEU A 223 20.90 -12.67 -4.97
CA LEU A 223 20.60 -11.38 -4.33
C LEU A 223 19.12 -11.27 -3.94
N ALA A 224 18.22 -11.62 -4.86
CA ALA A 224 16.78 -11.68 -4.61
C ALA A 224 16.42 -12.57 -3.41
N TYR A 225 17.04 -13.74 -3.29
CA TYR A 225 16.81 -14.67 -2.18
C TYR A 225 17.34 -14.12 -0.86
N TRP A 226 18.53 -13.50 -0.86
CA TRP A 226 19.07 -12.86 0.34
C TRP A 226 18.23 -11.66 0.79
N ASP A 227 17.80 -10.81 -0.14
CA ASP A 227 16.95 -9.66 0.18
C ASP A 227 15.56 -10.09 0.69
N GLY A 228 14.99 -11.13 0.10
CA GLY A 228 13.78 -11.78 0.60
C GLY A 228 13.94 -12.27 2.05
N ALA A 229 15.04 -12.96 2.36
CA ALA A 229 15.29 -13.46 3.71
C ALA A 229 15.46 -12.31 4.73
N ILE A 230 16.25 -11.29 4.39
CA ILE A 230 16.44 -10.11 5.24
C ILE A 230 15.12 -9.37 5.45
N SER A 231 14.28 -9.31 4.42
CA SER A 231 12.94 -8.71 4.49
C SER A 231 11.99 -9.46 5.42
N LEU A 232 12.03 -10.80 5.46
CA LEU A 232 11.30 -11.57 6.47
C LEU A 232 11.81 -11.28 7.88
N ILE A 233 13.12 -11.23 8.09
CA ILE A 233 13.72 -10.88 9.38
C ILE A 233 13.29 -9.48 9.81
N PHE A 234 13.22 -8.53 8.87
CA PHE A 234 12.75 -7.17 9.13
C PHE A 234 11.26 -7.13 9.56
N VAL A 235 10.39 -7.92 8.93
CA VAL A 235 8.98 -8.03 9.34
C VAL A 235 8.87 -8.60 10.76
N ILE A 236 9.65 -9.65 11.07
CA ILE A 236 9.71 -10.22 12.43
C ILE A 236 10.21 -9.17 13.43
N PHE A 237 11.22 -8.39 13.06
CA PHE A 237 11.72 -7.28 13.87
C PHE A 237 10.65 -6.22 14.14
N ILE A 238 9.86 -5.83 13.13
CA ILE A 238 8.71 -4.94 13.32
C ILE A 238 7.71 -5.55 14.30
N GLY A 239 7.37 -6.84 14.14
CA GLY A 239 6.47 -7.55 15.06
C GLY A 239 6.98 -7.54 16.50
N TYR A 240 8.28 -7.75 16.70
CA TYR A 240 8.94 -7.64 17.99
C TYR A 240 8.86 -6.21 18.56
N CYS A 241 9.11 -5.18 17.75
CA CYS A 241 8.97 -3.79 18.18
C CYS A 241 7.52 -3.42 18.50
N ILE A 242 6.52 -3.95 17.78
CA ILE A 242 5.10 -3.80 18.12
C ILE A 242 4.83 -4.40 19.50
N PHE A 243 5.35 -5.60 19.78
CA PHE A 243 5.24 -6.21 21.09
C PHE A 243 5.88 -5.36 22.20
N LEU A 244 7.03 -4.73 21.93
CA LEU A 244 7.71 -3.91 22.92
C LEU A 244 7.02 -2.58 23.23
N PHE A 245 6.56 -1.86 22.22
CA PHE A 245 6.05 -0.49 22.37
C PHE A 245 4.52 -0.40 22.38
N PHE A 246 3.83 -1.39 21.78
CA PHE A 246 2.39 -1.35 21.51
C PHE A 246 1.69 -2.67 21.87
N LYS A 247 2.20 -3.42 22.85
CA LYS A 247 1.67 -4.73 23.27
C LYS A 247 0.14 -4.79 23.36
N MET A 248 -0.46 -3.76 23.95
CA MET A 248 -1.90 -3.67 24.21
C MET A 248 -2.70 -3.00 23.09
N ASP A 249 -2.05 -2.47 22.05
CA ASP A 249 -2.73 -1.83 20.92
C ASP A 249 -3.17 -2.89 19.90
N VAL A 250 -4.40 -3.36 20.09
CA VAL A 250 -5.04 -4.35 19.21
C VAL A 250 -5.02 -3.92 17.73
N LYS A 251 -5.06 -2.62 17.43
CA LYS A 251 -5.04 -2.15 16.05
C LYS A 251 -3.70 -2.44 15.38
N MET A 252 -2.59 -2.27 16.11
CA MET A 252 -1.26 -2.58 15.58
C MET A 252 -1.11 -4.05 15.23
N TRP A 253 -1.61 -4.93 16.11
CA TRP A 253 -1.64 -6.37 15.83
C TRP A 253 -2.56 -6.72 14.66
N LEU A 254 -3.73 -6.08 14.55
CA LEU A 254 -4.62 -6.26 13.41
C LEU A 254 -3.93 -5.86 12.10
N TYR A 255 -3.28 -4.69 12.05
CA TYR A 255 -2.56 -4.24 10.85
C TYR A 255 -1.41 -5.17 10.49
N TYR A 256 -0.66 -5.65 11.49
CA TYR A 256 0.44 -6.58 11.31
C TYR A 256 -0.03 -7.94 10.76
N ILE A 257 -1.08 -8.51 11.34
CA ILE A 257 -1.64 -9.79 10.89
C ILE A 257 -2.26 -9.66 9.50
N LEU A 258 -3.02 -8.59 9.22
CA LEU A 258 -3.60 -8.37 7.89
C LEU A 258 -2.51 -8.18 6.83
N THR A 259 -1.40 -7.53 7.17
CA THR A 259 -0.23 -7.46 6.27
C THR A 259 0.25 -8.87 5.90
N GLY A 260 0.42 -9.75 6.89
CA GLY A 260 0.87 -11.14 6.66
C GLY A 260 -0.12 -11.99 5.88
N VAL A 261 -1.41 -11.94 6.24
CA VAL A 261 -2.48 -12.71 5.57
C VAL A 261 -2.63 -12.29 4.10
N LEU A 262 -2.61 -10.98 3.83
CA LEU A 262 -2.78 -10.45 2.48
C LEU A 262 -1.56 -10.70 1.60
N MET A 263 -0.37 -10.73 2.21
CA MET A 263 0.80 -11.22 1.52
C MET A 263 0.68 -12.72 1.23
N GLY A 264 0.20 -13.50 2.21
CA GLY A 264 0.03 -14.95 2.11
C GLY A 264 -0.83 -15.37 0.92
N GLN A 265 -1.97 -14.73 0.66
CA GLN A 265 -2.80 -15.04 -0.52
C GLN A 265 -2.04 -14.82 -1.84
N LEU A 266 -1.19 -13.81 -1.93
CA LEU A 266 -0.43 -13.48 -3.15
C LEU A 266 0.73 -14.46 -3.39
N LEU A 267 1.14 -15.21 -2.36
CA LEU A 267 2.17 -16.25 -2.51
C LEU A 267 1.66 -17.46 -3.31
N PHE A 268 0.35 -17.74 -3.28
CA PHE A 268 -0.26 -18.85 -4.00
C PHE A 268 -0.64 -18.48 -5.44
N VAL A 269 -0.61 -17.19 -5.80
CA VAL A 269 -0.87 -16.70 -7.15
C VAL A 269 0.45 -16.68 -7.93
N SER A 270 0.54 -17.47 -8.99
CA SER A 270 1.75 -17.59 -9.81
C SER A 270 1.74 -16.75 -11.09
N ALA A 271 0.58 -16.30 -11.57
CA ALA A 271 0.46 -15.35 -12.68
C ALA A 271 -0.96 -14.75 -12.80
N PRO A 272 -1.08 -13.47 -13.25
CA PRO A 272 -0.02 -12.45 -13.26
C PRO A 272 0.29 -11.98 -11.83
N ILE A 273 1.48 -11.41 -11.62
CA ILE A 273 1.86 -10.77 -10.34
C ILE A 273 2.28 -9.35 -10.65
N ASN A 274 1.61 -8.37 -10.05
CA ASN A 274 1.90 -6.95 -10.25
C ASN A 274 1.98 -6.22 -8.90
N CYS A 275 2.72 -5.11 -8.83
CA CYS A 275 2.85 -4.29 -7.63
C CYS A 275 1.49 -3.89 -7.02
N ARG A 276 0.48 -3.64 -7.85
CA ARG A 276 -0.85 -3.15 -7.42
C ARG A 276 -1.56 -4.06 -6.42
N GLU A 277 -1.36 -5.37 -6.51
CA GLU A 277 -1.99 -6.35 -5.62
C GLU A 277 -1.49 -6.20 -4.17
N ASN A 278 -0.27 -5.67 -3.99
CA ASN A 278 0.33 -5.42 -2.69
C ASN A 278 -0.11 -4.09 -2.04
N PHE A 279 -0.99 -3.32 -2.68
CA PHE A 279 -1.30 -1.97 -2.21
C PHE A 279 -2.05 -1.93 -0.88
N LEU A 280 -3.00 -2.84 -0.64
CA LEU A 280 -3.66 -2.92 0.68
C LEU A 280 -2.68 -3.30 1.78
N THR A 281 -1.77 -4.24 1.48
CA THR A 281 -0.68 -4.64 2.38
C THR A 281 0.22 -3.44 2.71
N TYR A 282 0.57 -2.63 1.71
CA TYR A 282 1.30 -1.37 1.89
C TYR A 282 0.54 -0.37 2.77
N VAL A 283 -0.78 -0.23 2.62
CA VAL A 283 -1.61 0.67 3.44
C VAL A 283 -1.56 0.26 4.92
N PHE A 284 -1.61 -1.03 5.24
CA PHE A 284 -1.47 -1.49 6.62
C PHE A 284 -0.07 -1.29 7.18
N MET A 285 0.98 -1.56 6.40
CA MET A 285 2.36 -1.22 6.77
C MET A 285 2.53 0.28 7.03
N TYR A 286 1.87 1.12 6.23
CA TYR A 286 1.90 2.55 6.43
C TYR A 286 1.17 2.96 7.72
N LEU A 287 0.04 2.34 8.06
CA LEU A 287 -0.63 2.59 9.35
C LEU A 287 0.26 2.21 10.54
N ILE A 288 1.03 1.12 10.44
CA ILE A 288 2.05 0.74 11.43
C ILE A 288 3.11 1.85 11.52
N ALA A 289 3.67 2.26 10.37
CA ALA A 289 4.67 3.33 10.31
C ALA A 289 4.19 4.64 10.93
N MET A 290 2.99 5.07 10.58
CA MET A 290 2.34 6.24 11.14
C MET A 290 2.25 6.18 12.65
N LYS A 291 1.86 5.03 13.21
CA LYS A 291 1.72 4.88 14.66
C LYS A 291 3.07 5.00 15.36
N PHE A 292 4.11 4.37 14.83
CA PHE A 292 5.48 4.53 15.32
C PHE A 292 5.94 5.99 15.26
N VAL A 293 5.85 6.61 14.08
CA VAL A 293 6.31 7.99 13.85
C VAL A 293 5.58 9.01 14.72
N VAL A 294 4.25 8.95 14.78
CA VAL A 294 3.46 9.89 15.60
C VAL A 294 3.76 9.73 17.09
N THR A 295 3.95 8.48 17.56
CA THR A 295 4.30 8.22 18.96
C THR A 295 5.73 8.67 19.27
N ALA A 296 6.67 8.52 18.33
CA ALA A 296 8.01 9.05 18.49
C ALA A 296 8.01 10.58 18.56
N ILE A 297 7.30 11.26 17.64
CA ILE A 297 7.20 12.73 17.62
C ILE A 297 6.64 13.26 18.95
N SER A 298 5.63 12.61 19.53
CA SER A 298 5.03 13.08 20.79
C SER A 298 5.99 13.02 21.99
N GLN A 299 7.06 12.22 21.93
CA GLN A 299 8.08 12.08 22.97
C GLN A 299 9.29 13.02 22.80
N VAL A 300 9.39 13.74 21.67
CA VAL A 300 10.48 14.67 21.40
C VAL A 300 10.13 16.08 21.90
N ARG A 301 11.08 16.77 22.54
CA ARG A 301 10.88 18.15 23.04
C ARG A 301 10.50 19.12 21.91
N LEU A 302 11.14 18.97 20.75
CA LEU A 302 10.94 19.79 19.55
C LEU A 302 9.76 19.32 18.67
N LYS A 303 8.75 18.64 19.24
CA LYS A 303 7.63 18.07 18.49
C LYS A 303 6.91 19.09 17.57
N ASN A 304 6.75 20.33 18.01
CA ASN A 304 6.08 21.37 17.23
C ASN A 304 6.92 21.77 16.01
N TRP A 305 8.23 21.88 16.19
CA TRP A 305 9.15 22.19 15.09
C TRP A 305 9.24 21.04 14.08
N LEU A 306 9.35 19.79 14.55
CA LEU A 306 9.29 18.61 13.67
C LEU A 306 7.96 18.53 12.90
N THR A 307 6.84 18.82 13.57
CA THR A 307 5.52 18.86 12.94
C THR A 307 5.45 19.98 11.88
N GLY A 308 6.03 21.15 12.16
CA GLY A 308 6.16 22.25 11.21
C GLY A 308 7.02 21.89 9.99
N LEU A 309 8.14 21.21 10.19
CA LEU A 309 8.98 20.72 9.09
C LEU A 309 8.24 19.71 8.20
N LEU A 310 7.52 18.77 8.80
CA LEU A 310 6.70 17.81 8.05
C LEU A 310 5.58 18.51 7.26
N PHE A 311 5.02 19.59 7.81
CA PHE A 311 4.03 20.42 7.09
C PHE A 311 4.65 21.16 5.90
N LEU A 312 5.84 21.74 6.05
CA LEU A 312 6.57 22.34 4.94
C LEU A 312 6.93 21.31 3.86
N ALA A 313 7.37 20.12 4.28
CA ALA A 313 7.62 19.01 3.36
C ALA A 313 6.35 18.60 2.61
N LEU A 314 5.19 18.55 3.29
CA LEU A 314 3.90 18.27 2.66
C LEU A 314 3.54 19.29 1.58
N ILE A 315 3.69 20.59 1.87
CA ILE A 315 3.44 21.65 0.88
C ILE A 315 4.41 21.55 -0.29
N GLY A 316 5.71 21.36 -0.01
CA GLY A 316 6.74 21.25 -1.03
C GLY A 316 6.52 20.05 -1.96
N MET A 317 6.22 18.87 -1.40
CA MET A 317 5.91 17.67 -2.17
C MET A 317 4.62 17.84 -2.98
N GLY A 318 3.59 18.45 -2.40
CA GLY A 318 2.34 18.74 -3.10
C GLY A 318 2.56 19.66 -4.31
N ALA A 319 3.31 20.75 -4.13
CA ALA A 319 3.66 21.67 -5.20
C ALA A 319 4.51 20.96 -6.29
N TRP A 320 5.46 20.13 -5.89
CA TRP A 320 6.30 19.37 -6.82
C TRP A 320 5.50 18.37 -7.66
N TYR A 321 4.59 17.62 -7.04
CA TYR A 321 3.71 16.68 -7.75
C TYR A 321 2.78 17.41 -8.72
N GLN A 322 2.21 18.54 -8.29
CA GLN A 322 1.38 19.37 -9.16
C GLN A 322 2.17 19.89 -10.37
N TYR A 323 3.42 20.32 -10.16
CA TYR A 323 4.31 20.76 -11.23
C TYR A 323 4.58 19.63 -12.23
N MET A 324 4.92 18.42 -11.76
CA MET A 324 5.15 17.26 -12.63
C MET A 324 3.91 16.90 -13.47
N MET A 325 2.72 16.93 -12.86
CA MET A 325 1.43 16.71 -13.53
C MET A 325 1.14 17.76 -14.58
N TYR A 326 1.35 19.02 -14.24
CA TYR A 326 1.16 20.11 -15.18
C TYR A 326 2.14 20.01 -16.36
N ALA A 327 3.43 19.78 -16.09
CA ALA A 327 4.45 19.62 -17.13
C ALA A 327 4.15 18.45 -18.08
N ASN A 328 3.72 17.30 -17.54
CA ASN A 328 3.29 16.16 -18.34
C ASN A 328 2.07 16.50 -19.20
N ASN A 329 1.05 17.17 -18.64
CA ASN A 329 -0.14 17.56 -19.38
C ASN A 329 0.21 18.50 -20.54
N GLN A 330 1.03 19.52 -20.30
CA GLN A 330 1.46 20.45 -21.35
C GLN A 330 2.28 19.75 -22.45
N ALA A 331 3.21 18.88 -22.07
CA ALA A 331 3.98 18.09 -23.04
C ALA A 331 3.08 17.15 -23.86
N ASN A 332 2.10 16.52 -23.21
CA ASN A 332 1.17 15.62 -23.87
C ASN A 332 0.27 16.35 -24.88
N LEU A 333 -0.30 17.50 -24.50
CA LEU A 333 -1.12 18.33 -25.39
C LEU A 333 -0.33 18.76 -26.64
N LYS A 334 0.95 19.14 -26.48
CA LYS A 334 1.81 19.51 -27.62
C LYS A 334 2.05 18.35 -28.59
N ARG A 335 2.33 17.14 -28.09
CA ARG A 335 2.65 15.99 -28.95
C ARG A 335 1.42 15.37 -29.61
N VAL A 336 0.27 15.38 -28.94
CA VAL A 336 -0.98 14.85 -29.51
C VAL A 336 -1.64 15.84 -30.47
N ASN A 337 -1.30 17.14 -30.40
CA ASN A 337 -1.75 18.16 -31.35
C ASN A 337 -0.99 18.10 -32.68
N ASN A 338 -1.12 16.97 -33.38
CA ASN A 338 -0.54 16.73 -34.69
C ASN A 338 -1.55 16.02 -35.59
N ILE A 339 -1.84 16.60 -36.75
CA ILE A 339 -2.79 16.03 -37.74
C ILE A 339 -2.41 14.59 -38.13
N GLY A 340 -1.11 14.30 -38.24
CA GLY A 340 -0.61 12.96 -38.52
C GLY A 340 -0.94 11.95 -37.43
N PHE A 341 -0.92 12.38 -36.16
CA PHE A 341 -1.34 11.54 -35.03
C PHE A 341 -2.86 11.30 -35.07
N TYR A 342 -3.69 12.35 -35.19
CA TYR A 342 -5.16 12.23 -35.22
C TYR A 342 -5.71 11.35 -36.34
N THR A 343 -5.00 11.29 -37.46
CA THR A 343 -5.39 10.49 -38.62
C THR A 343 -4.85 9.06 -38.56
N GLY A 344 -4.16 8.69 -37.46
CA GLY A 344 -3.53 7.37 -37.30
C GLY A 344 -2.33 7.15 -38.22
N LYS A 345 -1.84 8.20 -38.90
CA LYS A 345 -0.73 8.12 -39.87
C LYS A 345 0.65 8.22 -39.22
N LYS A 346 0.73 8.71 -37.97
CA LYS A 346 1.97 8.84 -37.21
C LYS A 346 1.76 8.42 -35.76
N GLU A 347 2.71 7.67 -35.22
CA GLU A 347 2.81 7.41 -33.79
C GLU A 347 3.49 8.57 -33.06
N LEU A 348 3.37 8.58 -31.73
CA LEU A 348 4.11 9.51 -30.89
C LEU A 348 5.59 9.17 -30.90
N THR A 349 6.44 10.19 -31.00
CA THR A 349 7.90 10.04 -31.10
C THR A 349 8.66 10.50 -29.86
N LYS A 350 7.97 11.13 -28.90
CA LYS A 350 8.58 11.68 -27.68
C LYS A 350 7.74 11.40 -26.44
N HIS A 351 8.44 11.01 -25.38
CA HIS A 351 7.84 10.77 -24.07
C HIS A 351 7.55 12.10 -23.37
N VAL A 352 6.62 12.08 -22.42
CA VAL A 352 6.48 13.18 -21.47
C VAL A 352 7.69 13.26 -20.52
N PRO A 353 7.96 14.44 -19.91
CA PRO A 353 9.12 14.62 -19.03
C PRO A 353 9.14 13.68 -17.82
N TYR A 354 7.98 13.39 -17.23
CA TYR A 354 7.84 12.57 -16.02
C TYR A 354 7.05 11.30 -16.30
N GLN A 355 7.63 10.37 -17.07
CA GLN A 355 7.00 9.12 -17.55
C GLN A 355 6.35 8.29 -16.44
N LYS A 356 6.96 8.25 -15.26
CA LYS A 356 6.49 7.45 -14.11
C LYS A 356 5.09 7.83 -13.64
N PHE A 357 4.64 9.05 -13.94
CA PHE A 357 3.31 9.52 -13.62
C PHE A 357 2.30 9.39 -14.77
N VAL A 358 2.60 8.57 -15.77
CA VAL A 358 1.68 8.19 -16.84
C VAL A 358 1.69 6.68 -16.95
N TRP A 359 0.51 6.07 -16.98
CA TRP A 359 0.35 4.63 -17.00
C TRP A 359 1.26 3.93 -18.04
N SER A 360 1.84 2.80 -17.65
CA SER A 360 2.82 2.03 -18.44
C SER A 360 4.04 2.83 -18.86
N ASN A 361 4.55 3.70 -17.97
CA ASN A 361 5.70 4.58 -18.24
C ASN A 361 5.60 5.34 -19.58
N ASP A 362 4.39 5.79 -19.94
CA ASP A 362 4.14 6.54 -21.17
C ASP A 362 4.52 5.79 -22.47
N LEU A 363 4.18 4.51 -22.58
CA LEU A 363 4.28 3.77 -23.84
C LEU A 363 3.55 4.51 -24.98
N MET A 364 4.28 4.82 -26.05
CA MET A 364 3.81 5.67 -27.16
C MET A 364 2.55 5.14 -27.85
N ASN A 365 2.36 3.82 -27.84
CA ASN A 365 1.26 3.12 -28.49
C ASN A 365 -0.01 3.01 -27.63
N GLN A 366 -0.01 3.55 -26.40
CA GLN A 366 -1.16 3.46 -25.48
C GLN A 366 -2.14 4.64 -25.61
N GLN A 367 -1.83 5.65 -26.43
CA GLN A 367 -2.67 6.82 -26.62
C GLN A 367 -3.66 6.60 -27.77
N ASN A 368 -4.96 6.81 -27.52
CA ASN A 368 -6.00 6.64 -28.54
C ASN A 368 -6.11 7.90 -29.42
N PRO A 369 -5.78 7.83 -30.73
CA PRO A 369 -5.84 9.01 -31.61
C PRO A 369 -7.24 9.61 -31.78
N THR A 370 -8.27 8.75 -31.81
CA THR A 370 -9.67 9.15 -31.94
C THR A 370 -10.14 9.95 -30.73
N TYR A 371 -9.75 9.53 -29.52
CA TYR A 371 -10.04 10.27 -28.30
C TYR A 371 -9.48 11.70 -28.37
N TRP A 372 -8.21 11.86 -28.73
CA TRP A 372 -7.55 13.17 -28.77
C TRP A 372 -8.08 14.08 -29.87
N LYS A 373 -8.49 13.51 -31.02
CA LYS A 373 -9.14 14.26 -32.09
C LYS A 373 -10.45 14.91 -31.62
N GLU A 374 -11.25 14.20 -30.83
CA GLU A 374 -12.51 14.74 -30.30
C GLU A 374 -12.29 15.67 -29.09
N TYR A 375 -11.30 15.37 -28.25
CA TYR A 375 -10.95 16.20 -27.09
C TYR A 375 -10.46 17.59 -27.51
N LEU A 376 -9.64 17.69 -28.57
CA LEU A 376 -9.01 18.95 -29.00
C LEU A 376 -9.86 19.78 -29.96
N LYS A 377 -11.01 19.27 -30.40
CA LYS A 377 -12.03 20.03 -31.14
C LYS A 377 -12.96 20.84 -30.22
N LYS A 378 -13.00 20.48 -28.94
CA LYS A 378 -13.67 21.25 -27.88
C LYS A 378 -12.72 22.33 -27.38
#